data_AF-A0A6G0UAX6-F1
#
_entry.id   AF-A0A6G0UAX6-F1
#
_cell.length_a   1.000
_cell.length_b   1.000
_cell.length_c   1.000
_cell.angle_alpha   90.00
_cell.angle_beta   90.00
_cell.angle_gamma   90.00
#
_symmetry.space_group_name_H-M   'P 1'
#
loop_
_entity.id
_entity.type
_entity.pdbx_description
1 polymer ?
#
loop_
_entity_poly.entity_id
_entity_poly.type
_entity_poly.pdbx_seq_one_letter_code
_entity_poly.pdbx_strand_id
1 'polypeptide(L)'
;MSREELLLNSSLIVVGTGFTHWTWISGMPKYAQVTDIYLKDVIKCQQNYGSWVRSFDKVICAGNFWKTVKPGDSGGPLLVLFEKKYYLVGVIS
;
A
#
# COMPACT_ATOMS: atom_id res chain seq x y z
N MET A 1 11.23 19.15 -3.37
CA MET A 1 11.10 17.76 -2.91
C MET A 1 10.66 16.92 -4.09
N SER A 2 11.43 15.91 -4.46
CA SER A 2 11.04 14.97 -5.52
C SER A 2 9.95 14.00 -5.05
N ARG A 3 9.33 13.28 -5.98
CA ARG A 3 8.35 12.22 -5.65
C ARG A 3 9.00 11.16 -4.77
N GLU A 4 10.20 10.74 -5.11
CA GLU A 4 10.94 9.69 -4.40
C GLU A 4 11.30 10.12 -2.98
N GLU A 5 11.77 11.37 -2.81
CA GLU A 5 12.04 11.95 -1.49
C GLU A 5 10.77 12.04 -0.64
N LEU A 6 9.64 12.41 -1.25
CA LEU A 6 8.36 12.47 -0.56
C LEU A 6 7.93 11.09 -0.06
N LEU A 7 8.01 10.07 -0.91
CA LEU A 7 7.58 8.71 -0.57
C LEU A 7 8.50 8.05 0.48
N LEU A 8 9.80 8.34 0.46
CA LEU A 8 10.77 7.81 1.43
C LEU A 8 10.57 8.39 2.84
N ASN A 9 10.14 9.66 2.94
CA ASN A 9 10.03 10.38 4.20
C ASN A 9 8.61 10.50 4.75
N SER A 10 7.64 9.85 4.12
CA SER A 10 6.22 9.95 4.50
C SER A 10 5.63 8.59 4.84
N SER A 11 4.61 8.62 5.71
CA SER A 11 3.70 7.48 5.84
C SER A 11 2.70 7.48 4.68
N LEU A 12 2.50 6.31 4.09
CA LEU A 12 1.56 6.09 3.01
C LEU A 12 0.25 5.54 3.57
N ILE A 13 -0.86 6.05 3.07
CA ILE A 13 -2.19 5.77 3.60
C ILE A 13 -2.90 4.84 2.63
N VAL A 14 -3.43 3.76 3.17
CA VAL A 14 -4.31 2.82 2.49
C VAL A 14 -5.72 3.00 3.04
N VAL A 15 -6.69 3.11 2.14
CA VAL A 15 -8.11 3.15 2.49
C VAL A 15 -8.82 2.03 1.73
N GLY A 16 -9.61 1.23 2.43
CA GLY A 16 -10.31 0.12 1.80
C GLY A 16 -11.32 -0.57 2.70
N THR A 17 -12.11 -1.45 2.11
CA THR A 17 -13.12 -2.28 2.79
C THR A 17 -12.72 -3.75 2.76
N GLY A 18 -11.44 -4.04 2.58
CA GLY A 18 -10.90 -5.39 2.58
C GLY A 18 -11.12 -6.12 3.90
N PHE A 19 -10.92 -7.43 3.86
CA PHE A 19 -11.13 -8.32 4.99
C PHE A 19 -10.32 -7.88 6.23
N THR A 20 -10.93 -7.98 7.41
CA THR A 20 -10.26 -7.62 8.67
C THR A 20 -9.08 -8.55 9.01
N HIS A 21 -9.07 -9.77 8.44
CA HIS A 21 -7.99 -10.74 8.53
C HIS A 21 -7.47 -11.17 7.15
N TRP A 22 -6.30 -11.81 7.11
CA TRP A 22 -5.72 -12.34 5.85
C TRP A 22 -6.58 -13.44 5.23
N THR A 23 -7.42 -14.08 6.05
CA THR A 23 -8.27 -15.19 5.64
C THR A 23 -9.69 -14.69 5.38
N TRP A 24 -10.31 -15.18 4.29
CA TRP A 24 -11.69 -14.88 3.86
C TRP A 24 -12.78 -15.30 4.87
N ILE A 25 -12.37 -15.94 5.96
CA ILE A 25 -13.20 -16.39 7.09
C ILE A 25 -13.49 -15.26 8.09
N SER A 26 -12.80 -14.13 7.97
CA SER A 26 -13.10 -12.93 8.75
C SER A 26 -14.22 -12.13 8.08
N GLY A 27 -15.01 -11.40 8.88
CA GLY A 27 -16.04 -10.51 8.34
C GLY A 27 -15.43 -9.33 7.57
N MET A 28 -16.16 -8.87 6.55
CA MET A 28 -15.91 -7.57 5.94
C MET A 28 -16.25 -6.47 6.94
N PRO A 29 -15.42 -5.42 7.06
CA PRO A 29 -15.73 -4.30 7.91
C PRO A 29 -16.96 -3.55 7.39
N LYS A 30 -17.83 -3.08 8.31
CA LYS A 30 -19.02 -2.29 7.96
C LYS A 30 -18.67 -0.93 7.34
N TYR A 31 -17.48 -0.41 7.63
CA TYR A 31 -17.01 0.89 7.17
C TYR A 31 -15.59 0.78 6.61
N ALA A 32 -15.23 1.71 5.72
CA ALA A 32 -13.87 1.80 5.21
C ALA A 32 -12.85 1.90 6.36
N GLN A 33 -11.84 1.07 6.28
CA GLN A 33 -10.70 1.06 7.19
C GLN A 33 -9.60 1.94 6.60
N VAL A 34 -8.80 2.52 7.50
CA VAL A 34 -7.63 3.32 7.14
C VAL A 34 -6.43 2.76 7.87
N THR A 35 -5.35 2.56 7.15
CA THR A 35 -4.09 2.15 7.74
C THR A 35 -2.91 2.86 7.10
N ASP A 36 -1.81 2.89 7.83
CA ASP A 36 -0.59 3.55 7.42
C ASP A 36 0.52 2.51 7.21
N ILE A 37 1.22 2.63 6.08
CA ILE A 37 2.31 1.76 5.64
C ILE A 37 3.47 2.60 5.13
N TYR A 38 4.63 1.96 4.93
CA TYR A 38 5.85 2.66 4.54
C TYR A 38 6.40 2.07 3.24
N LEU A 39 7.08 2.91 2.47
CA LEU A 39 7.82 2.49 1.30
C LEU A 39 8.84 1.40 1.70
N LYS A 40 8.96 0.37 0.86
CA LYS A 40 9.92 -0.72 1.02
C LYS A 40 10.99 -0.65 -0.04
N ASP A 41 12.13 -1.22 0.30
CA ASP A 41 13.24 -1.41 -0.62
C ASP A 41 12.80 -2.27 -1.82
N VAL A 42 13.00 -1.73 -3.02
CA VAL A 42 12.56 -2.36 -4.27
C VAL A 42 13.35 -3.63 -4.58
N ILE A 43 14.62 -3.71 -4.18
CA ILE A 43 15.47 -4.90 -4.42
C ILE A 43 14.95 -6.05 -3.56
N LYS A 44 14.68 -5.81 -2.28
CA LYS A 44 14.07 -6.81 -1.38
C LYS A 44 12.69 -7.22 -1.87
N CYS A 45 11.89 -6.28 -2.37
CA CYS A 45 10.59 -6.59 -2.94
C CYS A 45 10.71 -7.48 -4.19
N GLN A 46 11.66 -7.18 -5.07
CA GLN A 46 11.93 -7.99 -6.26
C GLN A 46 12.41 -9.40 -5.93
N GLN A 47 13.20 -9.57 -4.87
CA GLN A 47 13.59 -10.89 -4.39
C GLN A 47 12.37 -11.73 -3.94
N ASN A 48 11.39 -11.09 -3.29
CA ASN A 48 10.20 -11.78 -2.79
C ASN A 48 9.13 -12.02 -3.86
N TYR A 49 9.00 -11.13 -4.83
CA TYR A 49 7.88 -11.11 -5.80
C TYR A 49 8.33 -11.21 -7.27
N GLY A 50 9.61 -11.47 -7.54
CA GLY A 50 10.22 -11.37 -8.87
C GLY A 50 9.54 -12.18 -9.97
N SER A 51 8.93 -13.33 -9.64
CA SER A 51 8.17 -14.15 -10.59
C SER A 51 6.73 -13.66 -10.84
N TRP A 52 6.18 -12.85 -9.92
CA TRP A 52 4.80 -12.38 -9.95
C TRP A 52 4.65 -10.98 -10.56
N VAL A 53 5.70 -10.17 -10.48
CA VAL A 53 5.70 -8.77 -10.92
C VAL A 53 6.68 -8.60 -12.07
N ARG A 54 6.16 -8.23 -13.25
CA ARG A 54 6.94 -8.14 -14.50
C ARG A 54 7.72 -6.83 -14.68
N SER A 55 7.33 -5.76 -13.99
CA SER A 55 7.88 -4.42 -14.20
C SER A 55 8.03 -3.68 -12.87
N PHE A 56 9.15 -3.90 -12.18
CA PHE A 56 9.43 -3.30 -10.88
C PHE A 56 9.66 -1.77 -10.94
N ASP A 57 9.94 -1.23 -12.12
CA ASP A 57 10.02 0.19 -12.41
C ASP A 57 8.64 0.90 -12.37
N LYS A 58 7.55 0.14 -12.45
CA LYS A 58 6.17 0.66 -12.49
C LYS A 58 5.36 0.35 -11.24
N VAL A 59 5.97 -0.27 -10.23
CA VAL A 59 5.29 -0.65 -8.98
C VAL A 59 5.90 0.07 -7.80
N ILE A 60 5.06 0.28 -6.78
CA ILE A 60 5.50 0.73 -5.47
C ILE A 60 5.38 -0.48 -4.55
N CYS A 61 6.47 -0.81 -3.88
CA CYS A 61 6.44 -1.78 -2.79
C CYS A 61 6.27 -1.03 -1.49
N ALA A 62 5.17 -1.29 -0.78
CA ALA A 62 4.89 -0.66 0.49
C ALA A 62 4.28 -1.68 1.46
N GLY A 63 4.54 -1.49 2.76
CA GLY A 63 3.99 -2.36 3.79
C GLY A 63 4.54 -2.06 5.16
N ASN A 64 3.98 -2.72 6.17
CA ASN A 64 4.47 -2.69 7.54
C ASN A 64 4.38 -4.10 8.13
N PHE A 65 5.15 -4.37 9.18
CA PHE A 65 5.19 -5.70 9.82
C PHE A 65 3.83 -6.12 10.39
N TRP A 66 3.06 -5.16 10.91
CA TRP A 66 1.78 -5.41 11.57
C TRP A 66 0.56 -4.85 10.83
N LYS A 67 0.79 -4.01 9.82
CA LYS A 67 -0.23 -3.33 9.03
C LYS A 67 0.04 -3.59 7.57
N THR A 68 -0.94 -4.12 6.86
CA THR A 68 -0.84 -4.44 5.44
C THR A 68 -2.16 -4.19 4.76
N VAL A 69 -2.09 -4.00 3.44
CA VAL A 69 -3.20 -4.21 2.53
C VAL A 69 -3.81 -5.59 2.78
N LYS A 70 -5.13 -5.67 2.78
CA LYS A 70 -5.89 -6.90 2.99
C LYS A 70 -6.54 -7.38 1.69
N PRO A 71 -6.91 -8.67 1.58
CA PRO A 71 -7.74 -9.11 0.47
C PRO A 71 -8.99 -8.22 0.38
N GLY A 72 -9.42 -7.86 -0.82
CA GLY A 72 -10.54 -6.94 -1.05
C GLY A 72 -10.20 -5.45 -1.08
N ASP A 73 -8.97 -5.05 -0.77
CA ASP A 73 -8.49 -3.66 -0.98
C ASP A 73 -8.00 -3.41 -2.42
N SER A 74 -7.99 -4.43 -3.28
CA SER A 74 -7.53 -4.33 -4.68
C SER A 74 -8.32 -3.27 -5.45
N GLY A 75 -7.61 -2.43 -6.21
CA GLY A 75 -8.16 -1.24 -6.87
C GLY A 75 -8.27 -0.01 -5.96
N GLY A 76 -8.03 -0.15 -4.66
CA GLY A 76 -8.06 0.94 -3.69
C GLY A 76 -6.88 1.93 -3.82
N PRO A 77 -7.02 3.14 -3.27
CA PRO A 77 -6.00 4.18 -3.38
C PRO A 77 -4.84 3.95 -2.40
N LEU A 78 -3.61 4.20 -2.88
CA LEU A 78 -2.44 4.45 -2.04
C LEU A 78 -2.16 5.95 -2.04
N LEU A 79 -2.29 6.57 -0.87
CA LEU A 79 -2.26 8.02 -0.69
C LEU A 79 -1.02 8.47 0.07
N VAL A 80 -0.58 9.71 -0.14
CA VAL A 80 0.36 10.40 0.73
C VAL A 80 -0.22 11.75 1.14
N LEU A 81 -0.05 12.14 2.41
CA LEU A 81 -0.41 13.48 2.88
C LEU A 81 0.78 14.41 2.66
N PHE A 82 0.62 15.38 1.79
CA PHE A 82 1.64 16.41 1.52
C PHE A 82 0.98 17.78 1.50
N GLU A 83 1.55 18.76 2.21
CA GLU A 83 1.01 20.13 2.27
C GLU A 83 -0.51 20.20 2.54
N LYS A 84 -0.99 19.40 3.50
CA LYS A 84 -2.41 19.30 3.90
C LYS A 84 -3.36 18.77 2.79
N LYS A 85 -2.83 18.14 1.74
CA LYS A 85 -3.60 17.50 0.68
C LYS A 85 -3.21 16.04 0.52
N TYR A 86 -4.19 15.20 0.19
CA TYR A 86 -3.94 13.81 -0.15
C TYR A 86 -3.65 13.67 -1.65
N TYR A 87 -2.53 13.05 -1.97
CA TYR A 87 -2.14 12.75 -3.35
C TYR A 87 -2.20 11.25 -3.58
N LEU A 88 -2.82 10.85 -4.69
CA LEU A 88 -2.79 9.47 -5.16
C LEU A 88 -1.42 9.16 -5.75
N VAL A 89 -0.70 8.22 -5.15
CA VAL A 89 0.67 7.86 -5.56
C VAL A 89 0.76 6.45 -6.14
N GLY A 90 -0.27 5.63 -5.94
CA GLY A 90 -0.40 4.29 -6.50
C GLY A 90 -1.80 3.72 -6.35
N VAL A 91 -2.00 2.56 -6.94
CA VAL A 91 -3.23 1.76 -6.84
C VAL A 91 -2.85 0.41 -6.27
N ILE A 92 -3.64 -0.09 -5.33
CA ILE A 92 -3.44 -1.38 -4.70
C ILE A 92 -3.75 -2.49 -5.71
N SER A 93 -2.87 -3.49 -5.79
CA SER A 93 -3.04 -4.69 -6.64
C SER A 93 -3.29 -5.92 -5.81
#